data_AF-A0A950XA06-F1
#
_entry.id   AF-A0A950XA06-F1
#
_cell.length_a   1.000
_cell.length_b   1.000
_cell.length_c   1.000
_cell.angle_alpha   90.00
_cell.angle_beta   90.00
_cell.angle_gamma   90.00
#
_symmetry.space_group_name_H-M   'P 1'
#
loop_
_entity.id
_entity.type
_entity.pdbx_description
1 polymer ?
#
loop_
_entity_poly.entity_id
_entity_poly.type
_entity_poly.pdbx_seq_one_letter_code
_entity_poly.pdbx_strand_id
1 'polypeptide(L)' 'PTQKMTYITGKFEIMRLLGKYRDRKGQQFSLKQFHDDLLRNGSLPLSVESWILLDDRSDLDVALRE' A
#
# COMPACT_ATOMS: atom_id res chain seq x y z
N PRO A 1 -22.10 9.30 -4.50
CA PRO A 1 -22.36 8.79 -3.12
C PRO A 1 -21.40 7.64 -2.76
N THR A 2 -20.18 7.97 -2.31
CA THR A 2 -19.13 7.04 -1.80
C THR A 2 -17.95 7.81 -1.18
N GLN A 3 -17.76 9.06 -1.61
CA GLN A 3 -16.63 9.94 -1.27
C GLN A 3 -16.24 10.05 0.22
N LYS A 4 -17.18 9.91 1.17
CA LYS A 4 -16.84 9.93 2.60
C LYS A 4 -16.20 8.63 3.08
N MET A 5 -16.63 7.51 2.52
CA MET A 5 -16.10 6.19 2.85
C MET A 5 -14.69 6.01 2.30
N THR A 6 -14.37 6.60 1.15
CA THR A 6 -13.06 6.46 0.50
C THR A 6 -11.90 6.94 1.38
N TYR A 7 -12.09 7.97 2.21
CA TYR A 7 -11.06 8.44 3.13
C TYR A 7 -10.71 7.40 4.19
N ILE A 8 -11.72 6.80 4.81
CA ILE A 8 -11.53 5.80 5.86
C ILE A 8 -10.99 4.51 5.27
N THR A 9 -11.54 4.04 4.14
CA THR A 9 -11.04 2.86 3.44
C THR A 9 -9.58 3.03 3.03
N GLY A 10 -9.24 4.13 2.36
CA GLY A 10 -7.86 4.39 1.93
C GLY A 10 -6.88 4.47 3.11
N LYS A 11 -7.30 5.07 4.23
CA LYS A 11 -6.49 5.06 5.47
C LYS A 11 -6.23 3.64 5.95
N PHE A 12 -7.24 2.78 6.02
CA PHE A 12 -7.06 1.39 6.46
C PHE A 12 -6.16 0.60 5.50
N GLU A 13 -6.29 0.81 4.20
CA GLU A 13 -5.45 0.14 3.20
C GLU A 13 -3.98 0.56 3.32
N ILE A 14 -3.69 1.85 3.52
CA ILE A 14 -2.32 2.34 3.78
C ILE A 14 -1.77 1.72 5.07
N MET A 15 -2.57 1.65 6.13
CA MET A 15 -2.15 1.04 7.39
C MET A 15 -1.87 -0.46 7.25
N ARG A 16 -2.66 -1.19 6.44
CA ARG A 16 -2.41 -2.61 6.11
C ARG A 16 -1.10 -2.77 5.34
N LEU A 17 -0.86 -1.93 4.34
CA LEU A 17 0.37 -1.93 3.53
C LEU A 17 1.61 -1.65 4.39
N LEU A 18 1.53 -0.69 5.31
CA LEU A 18 2.60 -0.41 6.29
C LEU A 18 2.93 -1.65 7.14
N GLY A 19 1.91 -2.39 7.59
CA GLY A 19 2.10 -3.65 8.31
C GLY A 19 2.89 -4.67 7.47
N LYS A 20 2.44 -4.94 6.24
CA LYS A 20 3.12 -5.86 5.31
C LYS A 20 4.56 -5.43 5.01
N TYR A 21 4.78 -4.13 4.78
CA TYR A 21 6.11 -3.57 4.50
C TYR A 21 7.04 -3.77 5.70
N ARG A 22 6.56 -3.49 6.92
CA ARG A 22 7.33 -3.72 8.15
C ARG A 22 7.70 -5.19 8.30
N ASP A 23 6.74 -6.09 8.10
CA ASP A 23 6.98 -7.54 8.25
C ASP A 23 8.03 -8.03 7.23
N ARG A 24 8.02 -7.48 6.00
CA ARG A 24 9.01 -7.83 4.96
C ARG A 24 10.40 -7.24 5.20
N LYS A 25 10.50 -6.06 5.80
CA LYS A 25 11.79 -5.42 6.12
C LYS A 25 12.39 -5.89 7.45
N GLY A 26 11.58 -6.41 8.36
CA GLY A 26 12.02 -6.90 9.66
C GLY A 26 12.82 -5.85 10.45
N GLN A 27 14.04 -6.20 10.88
CA GLN A 27 14.91 -5.31 11.65
C GLN A 27 15.40 -4.08 10.86
N GLN A 28 15.33 -4.12 9.52
CA GLN A 28 15.74 -3.00 8.66
C GLN A 28 14.58 -2.03 8.38
N PHE A 29 13.42 -2.22 9.04
CA PHE A 29 12.28 -1.34 8.86
C PHE A 29 12.60 0.10 9.27
N SER A 30 12.24 1.04 8.39
CA SER A 30 12.26 2.47 8.65
C SER A 30 10.94 3.08 8.20
N LEU A 31 10.24 3.74 9.12
CA LEU A 31 9.01 4.44 8.80
C LEU A 31 9.26 5.57 7.79
N LYS A 32 10.40 6.24 7.90
CA LYS A 32 10.80 7.28 6.93
C LYS A 32 10.93 6.67 5.53
N GLN A 33 11.64 5.54 5.40
CA GLN A 33 11.83 4.89 4.11
C GLN A 33 10.50 4.42 3.51
N PHE A 34 9.59 3.91 4.34
CA PHE A 34 8.24 3.56 3.89
C PHE A 34 7.52 4.77 3.26
N HIS A 35 7.55 5.93 3.93
CA HIS A 35 6.94 7.15 3.38
C HIS A 35 7.64 7.62 2.09
N ASP A 36 8.97 7.59 2.07
CA ASP A 36 9.74 7.97 0.88
C ASP A 36 9.39 7.06 -0.31
N ASP A 37 9.33 5.75 -0.10
CA ASP A 37 9.01 4.77 -1.14
C ASP A 37 7.56 4.90 -1.62
N LEU A 38 6.60 5.06 -0.70
CA LEU A 38 5.16 5.16 -0.99
C LEU A 38 4.82 6.40 -1.80
N LEU A 39 5.48 7.54 -1.54
CA LEU A 39 5.16 8.81 -2.20
C LEU A 39 5.95 9.02 -3.50
N ARG A 40 6.97 8.20 -3.76
CA ARG A 40 7.91 8.37 -4.88
C ARG A 40 7.23 8.33 -6.25
N ASN A 41 6.20 7.50 -6.43
CA ASN A 41 5.54 7.30 -7.72
C ASN A 41 4.29 8.19 -7.90
N GLY A 42 3.98 9.05 -6.92
CA GLY A 42 2.77 9.85 -6.90
C GLY A 42 1.51 9.02 -6.55
N SER A 43 0.34 9.51 -6.97
CA SER A 43 -0.93 8.88 -6.61
C SER A 43 -1.23 7.68 -7.51
N LEU A 44 -0.88 6.49 -7.05
CA LEU A 44 -1.26 5.22 -7.68
C LEU A 44 -2.35 4.49 -6.86
N PRO A 45 -3.13 3.59 -7.49
CA PRO A 45 -3.95 2.65 -6.74
C PRO A 45 -3.11 1.83 -5.76
N LEU A 46 -3.60 1.60 -4.54
CA LEU A 46 -2.83 0.91 -3.50
C LEU A 46 -2.50 -0.55 -3.85
N SER A 47 -3.27 -1.19 -4.73
CA SER A 47 -2.93 -2.51 -5.28
C SER A 47 -1.66 -2.48 -6.13
N VAL A 48 -1.44 -1.40 -6.89
CA VAL A 48 -0.22 -1.19 -7.68
C VAL A 48 0.96 -0.85 -6.77
N GLU A 49 0.77 0.01 -5.76
CA GLU A 49 1.85 0.31 -4.81
C GLU A 49 2.26 -0.91 -3.99
N SER A 50 1.31 -1.74 -3.59
CA SER A 50 1.62 -3.00 -2.89
C SER A 50 2.53 -3.90 -3.73
N TRP A 51 2.30 -3.98 -5.05
CA TRP A 51 3.17 -4.71 -5.95
C TRP A 51 4.56 -4.06 -6.06
N ILE A 52 4.65 -2.75 -6.27
CA ILE A 52 5.94 -2.05 -6.39
C ILE A 52 6.79 -2.18 -5.12
N LEU A 53 6.17 -2.01 -3.94
CA LEU A 53 6.89 -1.98 -2.66
C LEU A 53 7.27 -3.36 -2.14
N LEU A 54 6.44 -4.38 -2.42
CA LEU A 54 6.59 -5.70 -1.83
C LEU A 54 7.01 -6.78 -2.85
N ASP A 55 6.97 -6.47 -4.15
CA ASP A 55 7.10 -7.42 -5.25
C ASP A 55 6.05 -8.55 -5.17
N ASP A 56 4.84 -8.19 -4.73
CA ASP A 56 3.70 -9.10 -4.54
C ASP A 56 2.47 -8.61 -5.32
N ARG A 57 2.04 -9.40 -6.31
CA ARG A 57 0.92 -9.08 -7.20
C ARG A 57 -0.45 -9.50 -6.66
N SER A 58 -0.53 -10.11 -5.49
CA SER A 58 -1.78 -10.68 -4.96
C SER A 58 -2.92 -9.65 -4.89
N ASP A 59 -2.65 -8.45 -4.35
CA ASP A 59 -3.67 -7.40 -4.22
C ASP A 59 -4.07 -6.82 -5.59
N LEU A 60 -3.17 -6.82 -6.59
CA LEU A 60 -3.45 -6.40 -7.96
C LEU A 60 -4.32 -7.43 -8.69
N ASP A 61 -3.99 -8.71 -8.56
CA ASP A 61 -4.73 -9.79 -9.21
C ASP A 61 -6.17 -9.89 -8.68
N VAL A 62 -6.41 -9.56 -7.40
CA VAL A 62 -7.77 -9.43 -6.85
C VAL A 62 -8.50 -8.25 -7.50
N ALA A 63 -7.85 -7.08 -7.58
CA ALA A 63 -8.46 -5.87 -8.14
C ALA A 63 -8.80 -6.01 -9.64
N LEU A 64 -8.10 -6.88 -10.38
CA LEU A 64 -8.36 -7.13 -11.81
C LEU A 64 -9.45 -8.18 -12.08
N ARG A 65 -9.91 -8.91 -11.05
CA ARG A 65 -10.98 -9.92 -11.18
C ARG A 65 -12.38 -9.34 -10.99
N GLU A 66 -12.46 -8.13 -10.43
CA GLU A 66 -13.67 -7.33 -10.21
C GLU A 66 -13.96 -6.43 -11.42
#